data_AF-A0A538EJ39-F1
#
_entry.id   AF-A0A538EJ39-F1
#
_cell.length_a   1.000
_cell.length_b   1.000
_cell.length_c   1.000
_cell.angle_alpha   90.00
_cell.angle_beta   90.00
_cell.angle_gamma   90.00
#
_symmetry.space_group_name_H-M   'P 1'
#
loop_
_entity.id
_entity.type
_entity.pdbx_description
1 polymer ?
#
loop_
_entity_poly.entity_id
_entity_poly.type
_entity_poly.pdbx_seq_one_letter_code
_entity_poly.pdbx_strand_id
1 'polypeptide(L)'
;MRGGRTALAAALAVAATGAGCGTHAGDLFVLTRSGSVPGADLRLLVRDDGVVSCNGGRERMLSDPQLLDAREIGRQLGSRAAKHQSLPPGPAPVLRYRVRLQQGAVAFADDSAGQTKEMFLAQRFARTVAIQVCGLPR
;
A
#
# COMPACT_ATOMS: atom_id res chain seq x y z
N MET A 1 -31.58 -40.22 61.92
CA MET A 1 -30.32 -41.01 61.81
C MET A 1 -29.36 -40.25 60.90
N ARG A 2 -28.09 -40.07 61.35
CA ARG A 2 -26.81 -39.72 60.69
C ARG A 2 -26.88 -39.47 59.16
N GLY A 3 -26.38 -38.36 58.60
CA GLY A 3 -24.97 -37.89 58.51
C GLY A 3 -24.79 -37.39 57.05
N GLY A 4 -24.32 -36.18 56.76
CA GLY A 4 -22.94 -35.69 56.85
C GLY A 4 -22.17 -36.01 55.55
N ARG A 5 -21.82 -34.99 54.74
CA ARG A 5 -20.72 -34.94 53.73
C ARG A 5 -20.90 -33.74 52.77
N THR A 6 -20.15 -32.63 52.92
CA THR A 6 -18.79 -32.31 52.41
C THR A 6 -18.86 -31.27 51.29
N ALA A 7 -18.17 -30.16 51.52
CA ALA A 7 -17.95 -29.03 50.62
C ALA A 7 -17.16 -29.41 49.36
N LEU A 8 -17.34 -28.66 48.28
CA LEU A 8 -16.34 -28.47 47.22
C LEU A 8 -16.59 -27.13 46.51
N ALA A 9 -15.74 -26.16 46.85
CA ALA A 9 -15.62 -24.89 46.16
C ALA A 9 -14.97 -25.10 44.79
N ALA A 10 -15.63 -24.67 43.72
CA ALA A 10 -15.09 -24.67 42.37
C ALA A 10 -14.53 -23.29 42.04
N ALA A 11 -13.21 -23.15 42.09
CA ALA A 11 -12.47 -21.99 41.59
C ALA A 11 -12.41 -22.05 40.06
N LEU A 12 -13.05 -21.10 39.39
CA LEU A 12 -12.94 -20.89 37.94
C LEU A 12 -11.72 -20.01 37.64
N ALA A 13 -10.60 -20.63 37.28
CA ALA A 13 -9.45 -19.94 36.71
C ALA A 13 -9.71 -19.63 35.23
N VAL A 14 -9.93 -18.36 34.90
CA VAL A 14 -10.03 -17.89 33.51
C VAL A 14 -8.61 -17.67 32.99
N ALA A 15 -8.08 -18.67 32.28
CA ALA A 15 -6.84 -18.55 31.53
C ALA A 15 -7.11 -17.76 30.24
N ALA A 16 -6.89 -16.45 30.27
CA ALA A 16 -6.86 -15.62 29.07
C ALA A 16 -5.51 -15.80 28.36
N THR A 17 -5.40 -16.80 27.49
CA THR A 17 -4.30 -16.87 26.52
C THR A 17 -4.52 -15.80 25.46
N GLY A 18 -3.88 -14.65 25.65
CA GLY A 18 -3.78 -13.62 24.62
C GLY A 18 -2.95 -14.16 23.46
N ALA A 19 -3.63 -14.70 22.44
CA ALA A 19 -3.05 -14.85 21.12
C ALA A 19 -2.78 -13.43 20.59
N GLY A 20 -1.53 -12.99 20.67
CA GLY A 20 -1.06 -11.86 19.87
C GLY A 20 -1.15 -12.26 18.41
N CYS A 21 -2.32 -12.10 17.80
CA CYS A 21 -2.52 -12.27 16.36
C CYS A 21 -1.70 -11.19 15.66
N GLY A 22 -0.51 -11.55 15.18
CA GLY A 22 0.25 -10.73 14.24
C GLY A 22 -0.54 -10.63 12.95
N THR A 23 -1.37 -9.60 12.82
CA THR A 23 -2.07 -9.32 11.58
C THR A 23 -1.05 -8.82 10.56
N HIS A 24 -0.97 -9.47 9.41
CA HIS A 24 -0.17 -8.96 8.29
C HIS A 24 -0.59 -7.51 8.01
N ALA A 25 0.39 -6.61 7.91
CA ALA A 25 0.11 -5.23 7.54
C ALA A 25 -0.57 -5.20 6.18
N GLY A 26 -1.71 -4.51 6.12
CA GLY A 26 -2.51 -4.39 4.90
C GLY A 26 -1.78 -3.66 3.78
N ASP A 27 -2.21 -3.93 2.55
CA ASP A 27 -1.73 -3.21 1.38
C ASP A 27 -2.16 -1.73 1.46
N LEU A 28 -1.20 -0.81 1.38
CA LEU A 28 -1.47 0.62 1.25
C LEU A 28 -2.06 0.92 -0.13
N PHE A 29 -1.36 0.49 -1.18
CA PHE A 29 -1.81 0.64 -2.56
C PHE A 29 -1.01 -0.25 -3.51
N VAL A 30 -1.57 -0.43 -4.71
CA VAL A 30 -0.83 -0.91 -5.88
C VAL A 30 -0.64 0.25 -6.85
N LEU A 31 0.61 0.59 -7.14
CA LEU A 31 0.96 1.57 -8.17
C LEU A 31 1.39 0.83 -9.43
N THR A 32 0.73 1.14 -10.55
CA THR A 32 1.13 0.68 -11.87
C THR A 32 1.54 1.87 -12.72
N ARG A 33 2.66 1.73 -13.42
CA ARG A 33 3.16 2.66 -14.42
C ARG A 33 3.34 1.89 -15.72
N SER A 34 2.95 2.49 -16.84
CA SER A 34 3.20 1.98 -18.18
C SER A 34 3.59 3.13 -19.11
N GLY A 35 4.14 2.82 -20.29
CA GLY A 35 4.57 3.84 -21.24
C GLY A 35 5.22 3.25 -22.49
N SER A 36 5.69 4.12 -23.37
CA SER A 36 6.26 3.75 -24.68
C SER A 36 7.78 3.61 -24.69
N VAL A 37 8.45 3.85 -23.56
CA VAL A 37 9.92 3.80 -23.43
C VAL A 37 10.38 2.50 -22.76
N PRO A 38 11.59 1.99 -23.07
CA PRO A 38 12.15 0.83 -22.37
C PRO A 38 12.19 1.05 -20.86
N GLY A 39 11.67 0.09 -20.08
CA GLY A 39 11.60 0.19 -18.62
C GLY A 39 10.38 0.96 -18.07
N ALA A 40 9.46 1.41 -18.94
CA ALA A 40 8.27 2.14 -18.48
C ALA A 40 7.35 1.29 -17.60
N ASP A 41 7.25 -0.01 -17.88
CA ASP A 41 6.35 -0.91 -17.17
C ASP A 41 6.86 -1.24 -15.77
N LEU A 42 6.04 -0.87 -14.78
CA LEU A 42 6.32 -1.08 -13.37
C LEU A 42 5.02 -1.34 -12.62
N ARG A 43 5.05 -2.33 -11.74
CA ARG A 43 4.01 -2.58 -10.74
C ARG A 43 4.65 -2.63 -9.36
N LEU A 44 4.26 -1.72 -8.48
CA LEU A 44 4.64 -1.71 -7.07
C LEU A 44 3.43 -2.12 -6.24
N LEU A 45 3.58 -3.18 -5.45
CA LEU A 45 2.67 -3.51 -4.35
C LEU A 45 3.30 -2.98 -3.07
N VAL A 46 2.69 -1.97 -2.45
CA VAL A 46 3.23 -1.31 -1.26
C VAL A 46 2.36 -1.61 -0.05
N ARG A 47 2.98 -2.09 1.03
CA ARG A 47 2.33 -2.47 2.28
C ARG A 47 2.63 -1.45 3.39
N ASP A 48 1.77 -1.39 4.40
CA ASP A 48 1.89 -0.38 5.47
C ASP A 48 3.06 -0.64 6.44
N ASP A 49 3.62 -1.85 6.45
CA ASP A 49 4.84 -2.19 7.20
C ASP A 49 6.13 -1.79 6.48
N GLY A 50 6.06 -1.11 5.33
CA GLY A 50 7.24 -0.70 4.57
C GLY A 50 7.76 -1.75 3.60
N VAL A 51 7.06 -2.86 3.44
CA VAL A 51 7.40 -3.85 2.42
C VAL A 51 6.87 -3.43 1.06
N VAL A 52 7.71 -3.56 0.03
CA VAL A 52 7.34 -3.38 -1.37
C VAL A 52 7.72 -4.60 -2.21
N SER A 53 6.83 -5.02 -3.11
CA SER A 53 7.14 -5.96 -4.19
C SER A 53 7.11 -5.25 -5.54
N CYS A 54 8.17 -5.43 -6.32
CA CYS A 54 8.31 -4.85 -7.66
C CYS A 54 8.03 -5.93 -8.72
N ASN A 55 7.08 -5.68 -9.61
CA ASN A 55 6.69 -6.58 -10.70
C ASN A 55 6.34 -8.01 -10.23
N GLY A 56 5.85 -8.17 -8.99
CA GLY A 56 5.57 -9.48 -8.39
C GLY A 56 6.82 -10.25 -7.96
N GLY A 57 7.99 -9.61 -7.98
CA GLY A 57 9.25 -10.18 -7.51
C GLY A 57 9.37 -10.21 -5.99
N ARG A 58 10.61 -10.47 -5.53
CA ARG A 58 10.94 -10.55 -4.10
C ARG A 58 10.56 -9.27 -3.36
N GLU A 59 10.05 -9.45 -2.15
CA GLU A 59 9.78 -8.38 -1.19
C GLU A 59 11.08 -7.66 -0.80
N ARG A 60 11.00 -6.34 -0.70
CA ARG A 60 12.09 -5.44 -0.33
C ARG A 60 11.58 -4.44 0.70
N MET A 61 12.50 -3.93 1.52
CA MET A 61 12.18 -2.90 2.51
C MET A 61 12.33 -1.51 1.88
N LEU A 62 11.33 -0.66 2.08
CA LEU A 62 11.43 0.77 1.83
C LEU A 62 12.28 1.43 2.92
N SER A 63 13.00 2.50 2.58
CA SER A 63 13.58 3.36 3.60
C SER A 63 12.50 4.18 4.31
N ASP A 64 12.78 4.67 5.52
CA ASP A 64 11.80 5.46 6.29
C ASP A 64 11.22 6.64 5.48
N PRO A 65 12.03 7.44 4.74
CA PRO A 65 11.47 8.50 3.91
C PRO A 65 10.54 7.98 2.81
N GLN A 66 10.85 6.83 2.21
CA GLN A 66 10.01 6.23 1.17
C GLN A 66 8.69 5.71 1.74
N LEU A 67 8.70 5.10 2.93
CA LEU A 67 7.48 4.67 3.62
C LEU A 67 6.60 5.86 3.99
N LEU A 68 7.19 6.97 4.44
CA LEU A 68 6.44 8.21 4.71
C LEU A 68 5.80 8.76 3.43
N ASP A 69 6.54 8.82 2.31
CA ASP A 69 5.99 9.21 1.01
C ASP A 69 4.82 8.28 0.59
N ALA A 70 4.96 6.96 0.78
CA ALA A 70 3.90 6.00 0.48
C ALA A 70 2.63 6.26 1.31
N ARG A 71 2.77 6.44 2.63
CA ARG A 71 1.63 6.73 3.51
C ARG A 71 0.95 8.05 3.16
N GLU A 72 1.72 9.08 2.78
CA GLU A 72 1.17 10.35 2.27
C GLU A 72 0.35 10.14 1.00
N ILE A 73 0.90 9.43 0.00
CA ILE A 73 0.18 9.11 -1.25
C ILE A 73 -1.13 8.38 -0.94
N GLY A 74 -1.06 7.34 -0.10
CA GLY A 74 -2.23 6.54 0.28
C GLY A 74 -3.35 7.38 0.90
N ARG A 75 -3.01 8.22 1.87
CA ARG A 75 -3.98 9.08 2.56
C ARG A 75 -4.57 10.14 1.62
N GLN A 76 -3.73 10.86 0.88
CA GLN A 76 -4.19 12.03 0.11
C GLN A 76 -4.92 11.67 -1.18
N LEU A 77 -4.51 10.58 -1.85
CA LEU A 77 -5.25 10.10 -3.01
C LEU A 77 -6.53 9.36 -2.62
N GLY A 78 -6.74 9.05 -1.34
CA GLY A 78 -7.84 8.20 -0.91
C GLY A 78 -9.23 8.73 -1.27
N SER A 79 -9.49 10.03 -1.07
CA SER A 79 -10.78 10.65 -1.42
C SER A 79 -11.04 10.71 -2.92
N ARG A 80 -9.97 10.84 -3.72
CA ARG A 80 -10.01 10.84 -5.19
C ARG A 80 -10.21 9.43 -5.74
N ALA A 81 -9.57 8.45 -5.11
CA ALA A 81 -9.70 7.04 -5.44
C ALA A 81 -11.12 6.52 -5.20
N ALA A 82 -11.75 6.91 -4.09
CA ALA A 82 -13.15 6.60 -3.80
C ALA A 82 -14.11 7.14 -4.86
N LYS A 83 -13.72 8.20 -5.58
CA LYS A 83 -14.46 8.77 -6.71
C LYS A 83 -14.03 8.21 -8.07
N HIS A 84 -13.15 7.21 -8.08
CA HIS A 84 -12.54 6.64 -9.28
C HIS A 84 -11.95 7.69 -10.22
N GLN A 85 -11.31 8.73 -9.66
CA GLN A 85 -10.86 9.88 -10.45
C GLN A 85 -9.87 9.45 -11.55
N SER A 86 -10.18 9.82 -12.79
CA SER A 86 -9.28 9.67 -13.92
C SER A 86 -9.04 11.03 -14.57
N LEU A 87 -7.77 11.43 -14.68
CA LEU A 87 -7.37 12.57 -15.49
C LEU A 87 -7.02 12.07 -16.91
N PRO A 88 -7.55 12.68 -17.98
CA PRO A 88 -7.18 12.30 -19.32
C PRO A 88 -5.69 12.63 -19.57
N PRO A 89 -4.99 11.85 -20.41
CA PRO A 89 -3.66 12.21 -20.87
C PRO A 89 -3.69 13.54 -21.63
N GLY A 90 -2.60 14.28 -21.59
CA GLY A 90 -2.37 15.42 -22.46
C GLY A 90 -2.01 14.99 -23.89
N PRO A 91 -1.50 15.93 -24.72
CA PRO A 91 -1.21 15.66 -26.13
C PRO A 91 -0.10 14.64 -26.37
N ALA A 92 0.82 14.43 -25.43
CA ALA A 92 2.01 13.61 -25.64
C ALA A 92 2.50 12.93 -24.35
N PRO A 93 1.67 12.05 -23.72
CA PRO A 93 2.07 11.35 -22.50
C PRO A 93 3.19 10.37 -22.77
N VAL A 94 4.24 10.36 -21.95
CA VAL A 94 5.26 9.31 -21.99
C VAL A 94 4.88 8.18 -21.04
N LEU A 95 4.36 8.54 -19.87
CA LEU A 95 4.05 7.61 -18.79
C LEU A 95 2.60 7.75 -18.33
N ARG A 96 1.95 6.62 -18.08
CA ARG A 96 0.62 6.52 -17.50
C ARG A 96 0.71 5.84 -16.15
N TYR A 97 -0.03 6.38 -15.19
CA TYR A 97 -0.04 5.91 -13.81
C TYR A 97 -1.45 5.51 -13.41
N ARG A 98 -1.54 4.45 -12.62
CA ARG A 98 -2.75 4.08 -11.89
C ARG A 98 -2.36 3.66 -10.48
N VAL A 99 -2.92 4.35 -9.49
CA VAL A 99 -2.78 4.04 -8.08
C VAL A 99 -4.09 3.45 -7.58
N ARG A 100 -4.07 2.18 -7.22
CA ARG A 100 -5.22 1.43 -6.71
C ARG A 100 -5.12 1.31 -5.19
N LEU A 101 -6.10 1.86 -4.49
CA LEU A 101 -6.28 1.76 -3.05
C LEU A 101 -7.45 0.79 -2.75
N GLN A 102 -7.71 0.53 -1.46
CA GLN A 102 -8.84 -0.31 -1.05
C GLN A 102 -10.19 0.25 -1.54
N GLN A 103 -10.38 1.56 -1.38
CA GLN A 103 -11.63 2.25 -1.71
C GLN A 103 -11.81 2.60 -3.20
N GLY A 104 -10.82 2.35 -4.06
CA GLY A 104 -10.93 2.65 -5.50
C GLY A 104 -9.59 2.95 -6.16
N ALA A 105 -9.58 3.78 -7.21
CA ALA A 105 -8.36 4.05 -7.97
C ALA A 105 -8.29 5.47 -8.50
N VAL A 106 -7.06 5.98 -8.63
CA VAL A 106 -6.75 7.22 -9.36
C VAL A 106 -5.92 6.87 -10.59
N ALA A 107 -6.28 7.40 -11.75
CA ALA A 107 -5.52 7.25 -12.99
C ALA A 107 -5.17 8.62 -13.58
N PHE A 108 -3.95 8.76 -14.10
CA PHE A 108 -3.45 10.00 -14.72
C PHE A 108 -2.23 9.69 -15.57
N ALA A 109 -1.87 10.60 -16.48
CA ALA A 109 -0.59 10.58 -17.20
C ALA A 109 0.37 11.62 -16.63
N ASP A 110 1.66 11.49 -16.97
CA ASP A 110 2.69 12.46 -16.62
C ASP A 110 2.39 13.88 -17.10
N ASP A 111 1.71 14.01 -18.25
CA ASP A 111 1.29 15.28 -18.84
C ASP A 111 -0.20 15.65 -18.60
N SER A 112 -0.91 14.90 -17.75
CA SER A 112 -2.31 15.20 -17.45
C SER A 112 -2.48 16.61 -16.85
N ALA A 113 -3.47 17.35 -17.35
CA ALA A 113 -3.89 18.61 -16.74
C ALA A 113 -4.61 18.35 -15.41
N GLY A 114 -4.47 19.28 -14.44
CA GLY A 114 -5.15 19.19 -13.14
C GLY A 114 -4.54 18.20 -12.15
N GLN A 115 -3.29 17.78 -12.38
CA GLN A 115 -2.55 16.95 -11.43
C GLN A 115 -2.33 17.67 -10.09
N THR A 116 -2.47 16.92 -9.01
CA THR A 116 -2.18 17.42 -7.66
C THR A 116 -0.74 17.13 -7.25
N LYS A 117 -0.31 17.76 -6.15
CA LYS A 117 1.00 17.50 -5.53
C LYS A 117 1.25 16.01 -5.29
N GLU A 118 0.22 15.25 -4.93
CA GLU A 118 0.34 13.84 -4.56
C GLU A 118 0.37 12.91 -5.76
N MET A 119 -0.18 13.34 -6.90
CA MET A 119 0.06 12.67 -8.18
C MET A 119 1.53 12.82 -8.59
N PHE A 120 2.10 14.02 -8.49
CA PHE A 120 3.54 14.22 -8.71
C PHE A 120 4.40 13.44 -7.71
N LEU A 121 3.99 13.38 -6.44
CA LEU A 121 4.65 12.57 -5.42
C LEU A 121 4.64 11.09 -5.79
N ALA A 122 3.51 10.56 -6.28
CA ALA A 122 3.40 9.17 -6.74
C ALA A 122 4.31 8.87 -7.93
N GLN A 123 4.45 9.80 -8.88
CA GLN A 123 5.41 9.66 -9.99
C GLN A 123 6.86 9.59 -9.48
N ARG A 124 7.23 10.53 -8.60
CA ARG A 124 8.56 10.58 -7.98
C ARG A 124 8.84 9.30 -7.19
N PHE A 125 7.88 8.87 -6.38
CA PHE A 125 7.96 7.65 -5.59
C PHE A 125 8.19 6.43 -6.48
N ALA A 126 7.39 6.26 -7.55
CA ALA A 126 7.53 5.16 -8.49
C ALA A 126 8.94 5.09 -9.09
N ARG A 127 9.45 6.23 -9.56
CA ARG A 127 10.81 6.32 -10.12
C ARG A 127 11.88 6.02 -9.08
N THR A 128 11.78 6.61 -7.89
CA THR A 128 12.78 6.44 -6.81
C THR A 128 12.84 4.99 -6.36
N VAL A 129 11.70 4.35 -6.10
CA VAL A 129 11.63 2.95 -5.66
C VAL A 129 12.10 2.00 -6.75
N ALA A 130 11.72 2.24 -8.02
CA ALA A 130 12.21 1.44 -9.15
C ALA A 130 13.74 1.41 -9.20
N ILE A 131 14.39 2.56 -9.10
CA ILE A 131 15.85 2.67 -9.19
C ILE A 131 16.54 2.15 -7.93
N GLN A 132 16.13 2.64 -6.75
CA GLN A 132 16.88 2.43 -5.51
C GLN A 132 16.57 1.10 -4.81
N VAL A 133 15.35 0.58 -4.97
CA VAL A 133 14.87 -0.61 -4.25
C VAL A 133 14.75 -1.81 -5.19
N CYS A 134 14.19 -1.59 -6.38
CA CYS A 134 13.95 -2.67 -7.34
C CYS A 134 15.16 -2.94 -8.26
N GLY A 135 16.12 -2.01 -8.36
CA GLY A 135 17.24 -2.11 -9.30
C GLY A 135 16.81 -2.08 -10.77
N LEU A 136 15.65 -1.48 -11.06
CA LEU A 136 15.08 -1.38 -12.40
C LEU A 136 15.56 -0.10 -13.09
N PRO A 137 15.64 -0.11 -14.44
CA PRO A 137 15.86 1.11 -15.20
C PRO A 137 14.71 2.10 -14.96
N ARG A 138 15.08 3.38 -15.01
CA ARG A 138 14.24 4.58 -14.81
C ARG A 138 12.86 4.50 -15.43
#